data_AF-A0A922ZBA9-F1
#
_entry.id   AF-A0A922ZBA9-F1
#
_cell.length_a   1.000
_cell.length_b   1.000
_cell.length_c   1.000
_cell.angle_alpha   90.00
_cell.angle_beta   90.00
_cell.angle_gamma   90.00
#
_symmetry.space_group_name_H-M   'P 1'
#
loop_
_entity.id
_entity.type
_entity.pdbx_description
1 polymer ?
#
loop_
_entity_poly.entity_id
_entity_poly.type
_entity_poly.pdbx_seq_one_letter_code
_entity_poly.pdbx_strand_id
1 'polypeptide(L)' 'EFLSTILEVSSSKIEIVAGHTSRNKLVSILNLNAEEVTRRISSQINSK' A
#
# COMPACT_ATOMS: atom_id res chain seq x y z
N GLU A 1 1.58 -9.15 0.18
CA GLU A 1 0.32 -9.60 -0.44
C GLU A 1 -0.84 -8.65 -0.15
N PHE A 2 -1.23 -8.41 1.10
CA PHE A 2 -2.34 -7.51 1.48
C PHE A 2 -2.40 -6.17 0.71
N LEU A 3 -1.31 -5.39 0.72
CA LEU A 3 -1.27 -4.10 0.02
C LEU A 3 -1.37 -4.23 -1.50
N SER A 4 -0.85 -5.30 -2.08
CA SER A 4 -0.92 -5.56 -3.54
C SER A 4 -2.36 -5.81 -3.98
N THR A 5 -3.14 -6.55 -3.17
CA THR A 5 -4.57 -6.78 -3.41
C THR A 5 -5.40 -5.51 -3.26
N ILE A 6 -5.21 -4.76 -2.17
CA ILE A 6 -6.00 -3.54 -1.90
C ILE A 6 -5.71 -2.44 -2.90
N LEU A 7 -4.44 -2.26 -3.24
CA LEU A 7 -4.02 -1.20 -4.15
C LEU A 7 -4.09 -1.64 -5.60
N GLU A 8 -4.49 -2.88 -5.91
CA GLU A 8 -4.58 -3.43 -7.26
C GLU A 8 -3.31 -3.19 -8.09
N VAL A 9 -2.15 -3.38 -7.46
CA VAL A 9 -0.82 -3.26 -8.11
C VAL A 9 -0.02 -4.53 -7.88
N SER A 10 0.89 -4.83 -8.80
CA SER A 10 1.85 -5.92 -8.61
C SER A 10 2.68 -5.71 -7.35
N SER A 11 2.96 -6.78 -6.60
CA SER A 11 3.87 -6.76 -5.46
C SER A 11 5.25 -6.18 -5.80
N SER A 12 5.69 -6.31 -7.05
CA SER A 12 6.96 -5.74 -7.55
C SER A 12 6.94 -4.21 -7.62
N LYS A 13 5.77 -3.57 -7.45
CA LYS A 13 5.60 -2.11 -7.41
C LYS A 13 5.50 -1.56 -5.99
N ILE A 14 5.59 -2.42 -4.97
CA ILE A 14 5.54 -2.05 -3.56
C ILE A 14 6.90 -2.35 -2.96
N GLU A 15 7.60 -1.31 -2.51
CA GLU A 15 8.92 -1.42 -1.91
C GLU A 15 8.87 -1.00 -0.44
N ILE A 16 9.50 -1.77 0.44
CA ILE A 16 9.70 -1.35 1.83
C ILE A 16 10.95 -0.50 1.86
N VAL A 17 10.81 0.79 2.14
CA VAL A 17 11.94 1.72 2.21
C VAL A 17 12.50 1.83 3.63
N ALA A 18 11.69 1.52 4.65
CA ALA A 18 12.15 1.46 6.04
C ALA A 18 11.33 0.47 6.89
N GLY A 19 11.95 -0.04 7.96
CA GLY A 19 11.27 -0.89 8.94
C GLY A 19 11.08 -2.35 8.51
N HIS A 20 11.99 -2.89 7.69
CA HIS A 20 11.97 -4.28 7.20
C HIS A 20 11.63 -5.33 8.28
N THR A 21 12.18 -5.20 9.48
CA THR A 21 11.94 -6.09 10.63
C THR A 21 10.96 -5.52 11.66
N SER A 22 10.52 -4.28 11.49
CA SER A 22 9.60 -3.60 12.42
C SER A 22 8.14 -3.85 12.06
N ARG A 23 7.27 -3.69 13.07
CA ARG A 23 5.81 -3.62 12.90
C ARG A 23 5.41 -2.41 12.06
N ASN A 24 6.09 -1.28 12.25
CA ASN A 24 5.85 -0.06 11.49
C ASN A 24 6.78 -0.04 10.28
N LYS A 25 6.18 -0.06 9.09
CA LYS A 25 6.89 -0.08 7.81
C LYS A 25 6.58 1.19 7.04
N LEU A 26 7.61 1.79 6.46
CA LEU A 26 7.44 2.81 5.44
C LEU A 26 7.55 2.12 4.09
N VAL A 27 6.53 2.28 3.26
CA VAL A 27 6.45 1.67 1.94
C VAL A 27 6.35 2.74 0.86
N SER A 28 7.05 2.53 -0.24
CA SER A 28 6.92 3.29 -1.47
C SER A 28 6.10 2.48 -2.47
N ILE A 29 5.16 3.14 -3.14
CA ILE A 29 4.29 2.52 -4.13
C ILE A 29 4.55 3.20 -5.46
N LEU A 30 5.07 2.46 -6.42
CA LEU A 30 5.39 2.98 -7.74
C LEU A 30 4.12 3.12 -8.58
N ASN A 31 4.07 4.16 -9.41
CA ASN A 31 2.99 4.45 -10.36
C ASN A 31 1.60 4.70 -9.73
N LEU A 32 1.56 5.04 -8.43
CA LEU A 32 0.35 5.54 -7.78
C LEU A 32 0.65 6.87 -7.11
N ASN A 33 -0.31 7.79 -7.16
CA ASN A 33 -0.25 9.03 -6.39
C ASN A 33 -0.88 8.84 -5.01
N ALA A 34 -0.59 9.76 -4.09
CA ALA A 34 -1.04 9.66 -2.69
C ALA A 34 -2.57 9.67 -2.55
N GLU A 35 -3.28 10.41 -3.41
CA GLU A 35 -4.73 10.53 -3.36
C GLU A 35 -5.40 9.18 -3.72
N GLU A 36 -4.92 8.53 -4.78
CA GLU A 36 -5.44 7.24 -5.23
C GLU A 36 -5.14 6.12 -4.23
N VAL A 37 -3.95 6.14 -3.60
CA VAL A 37 -3.62 5.23 -2.51
C VAL A 37 -4.60 5.41 -1.34
N THR A 38 -4.83 6.65 -0.93
CA THR A 38 -5.75 6.97 0.17
C THR A 38 -7.16 6.51 -0.15
N ARG A 39 -7.66 6.82 -1.35
CA ARG A 39 -9.00 6.43 -1.82
C ARG A 39 -9.21 4.91 -1.76
N ARG A 40 -8.26 4.13 -2.30
CA ARG A 40 -8.34 2.65 -2.32
C ARG A 40 -8.31 2.06 -0.91
N ILE A 41 -7.42 2.57 -0.05
CA ILE A 41 -7.32 2.12 1.35
C ILE A 41 -8.59 2.44 2.13
N SER A 42 -9.09 3.68 2.04
CA SER A 42 -10.31 4.10 2.74
C SER A 42 -11.53 3.31 2.29
N SER A 43 -11.64 2.96 1.01
CA SER A 43 -12.72 2.09 0.51
C SER A 43 -12.71 0.72 1.17
N GLN A 44 -11.54 0.14 1.45
CA GLN A 44 -11.44 -1.17 2.09
C GLN A 44 -11.67 -1.12 3.60
N ILE A 45 -11.32 -0.01 4.24
CA ILE A 45 -11.51 0.18 5.69
C ILE A 45 -12.96 0.49 6.03
N ASN A 46 -13.62 1.35 5.24
CA ASN A 46 -14.99 1.81 5.51
C ASN A 46 -16.08 0.85 4.99
N SER A 47 -15.73 -0.12 4.15
CA SER A 47 -16.65 -1.19 3.70
C SER A 47 -16.68 -2.40 4.64
N LYS A 48 -16.21 -2.24 5.89
CA LYS A 48 -16.38 -3.18 7.01
C LYS A 48 -17.25 -2.56 8.08
#